data_AF-A0A9D5EUR2-F1
#
_entry.id   AF-A0A9D5EUR2-F1
#
_cell.length_a   1.000
_cell.length_b   1.000
_cell.length_c   1.000
_cell.angle_alpha   90.00
_cell.angle_beta   90.00
_cell.angle_gamma   90.00
#
_symmetry.space_group_name_H-M   'P 1'
#
loop_
_entity.id
_entity.type
_entity.pdbx_description
1 polymer ?
#
loop_
_entity_poly.entity_id
_entity_poly.type
_entity_poly.pdbx_seq_one_letter_code
_entity_poly.pdbx_strand_id
1 'polypeptide(L)'
;MSIVVNVDPTNPGQFFACCGLLELADRLWPGAEGWFQKTTFSIVCEGTPSQLFDALVACPLTNAMNEAQHLRFKQITAMKVKERKSTPGVEDEEKELGSLLREAPIVLKQSFNITLDWYADASAGGSRFKTWAGRQSVLDISTAMKDALKATAWRTEDCLSYSVTKCGLPFNFDSDLGAQGGAIDVGFSFDPLASSALTRIESSARPALELLAFIGLQRFRPTEIKGENRFLYTAWNRPLPIQVAMPAACGALPIAGADRYEFRLLYRTKYLKSFLPAIPFTGGSDE
;
A
#
# COMPACT_ATOMS: atom_id res chain seq x y z
N MET A 1 18.37 6.35 -18.58
CA MET A 1 17.01 6.31 -19.16
C MET A 1 16.04 6.89 -18.12
N SER A 2 14.80 7.21 -18.48
CA SER A 2 13.81 7.74 -17.52
C SER A 2 12.52 6.93 -17.55
N ILE A 3 12.04 6.56 -16.36
CA ILE A 3 10.68 6.06 -16.14
C ILE A 3 9.81 7.28 -15.86
N VAL A 4 8.68 7.41 -16.55
CA VAL A 4 7.71 8.49 -16.34
C VAL A 4 6.34 7.88 -16.13
N VAL A 5 5.64 8.33 -15.09
CA VAL A 5 4.26 7.93 -14.80
C VAL A 5 3.40 9.17 -14.57
N ASN A 6 2.15 9.12 -15.01
CA ASN A 6 1.15 10.12 -14.72
C ASN A 6 0.71 9.99 -13.25
N VAL A 7 0.62 11.13 -12.57
CA VAL A 7 0.30 11.21 -11.15
C VAL A 7 -0.59 12.42 -10.89
N ASP A 8 -1.57 12.24 -10.01
CA ASP A 8 -2.26 13.33 -9.33
C ASP A 8 -1.70 13.46 -7.90
N PRO A 9 -0.86 14.47 -7.61
CA PRO A 9 -0.32 14.67 -6.26
C PRO A 9 -1.38 15.01 -5.21
N THR A 10 -2.63 15.34 -5.60
CA THR A 10 -3.74 15.51 -4.65
C THR A 10 -4.36 14.18 -4.22
N ASN A 11 -4.03 13.07 -4.88
CA ASN A 11 -4.32 11.73 -4.40
C ASN A 11 -3.11 11.21 -3.58
N PRO A 12 -3.17 11.20 -2.23
CA PRO A 12 -2.04 10.75 -1.41
C PRO A 12 -1.63 9.31 -1.71
N GLY A 13 -2.57 8.43 -2.10
CA GLY A 13 -2.26 7.07 -2.55
C GLY A 13 -1.34 7.07 -3.77
N GLN A 14 -1.60 7.91 -4.76
CA GLN A 14 -0.71 8.03 -5.93
C GLN A 14 0.65 8.63 -5.58
N PHE A 15 0.71 9.62 -4.68
CA PHE A 15 1.97 10.16 -4.18
C PHE A 15 2.84 9.07 -3.52
N PHE A 16 2.27 8.27 -2.60
CA PHE A 16 3.00 7.18 -1.98
C PHE A 16 3.31 6.04 -2.96
N ALA A 17 2.49 5.83 -3.99
CA ALA A 17 2.79 4.89 -5.06
C ALA A 17 4.04 5.31 -5.86
N CYS A 18 4.19 6.60 -6.16
CA CYS A 18 5.41 7.13 -6.77
C CYS A 18 6.64 6.92 -5.87
N CYS A 19 6.49 7.11 -4.56
CA CYS A 19 7.51 6.81 -3.58
C CYS A 19 7.89 5.31 -3.56
N GLY A 20 6.90 4.42 -3.70
CA GLY A 20 7.12 2.98 -3.84
C GLY A 20 7.84 2.61 -5.14
N LEU A 21 7.51 3.26 -6.26
CA LEU A 21 8.24 3.09 -7.52
C LEU A 21 9.71 3.48 -7.37
N LEU A 22 10.01 4.58 -6.69
CA LEU A 22 11.39 5.00 -6.43
C LEU A 22 12.13 3.98 -5.54
N GLU A 23 11.50 3.43 -4.49
CA GLU A 23 12.08 2.36 -3.65
C GLU A 23 12.44 1.12 -4.48
N LEU A 24 11.53 0.69 -5.35
CA LEU A 24 11.77 -0.48 -6.19
C LEU A 24 12.82 -0.19 -7.26
N ALA A 25 12.82 1.00 -7.85
CA ALA A 25 13.80 1.41 -8.84
C ALA A 25 15.21 1.47 -8.26
N ASP A 26 15.41 2.10 -7.10
CA ASP A 26 16.72 2.20 -6.45
C ASP A 26 17.25 0.81 -6.03
N ARG A 27 16.38 -0.12 -5.67
CA ARG A 27 16.78 -1.51 -5.36
C ARG A 27 17.22 -2.31 -6.58
N LEU A 28 16.64 -2.06 -7.74
CA LEU A 28 17.07 -2.70 -9.00
C LEU A 28 18.28 -2.00 -9.61
N TRP A 29 18.32 -0.68 -9.50
CA TRP A 29 19.31 0.20 -10.10
C TRP A 29 19.75 1.23 -9.05
N PRO A 30 20.71 0.87 -8.18
CA PRO A 30 21.20 1.75 -7.12
C PRO A 30 21.63 3.12 -7.66
N GLY A 31 21.16 4.19 -7.02
CA GLY A 31 21.37 5.55 -7.48
C GLY A 31 20.24 6.08 -8.36
N ALA A 32 19.09 5.40 -8.38
CA ALA A 32 17.89 5.95 -9.01
C ALA A 32 17.44 7.23 -8.28
N GLU A 33 17.10 8.27 -9.04
CA GLU A 33 16.61 9.53 -8.50
C GLU A 33 15.21 9.81 -9.03
N GLY A 34 14.28 10.15 -8.14
CA GLY A 34 12.89 10.46 -8.49
C GLY A 34 12.57 11.93 -8.28
N TRP A 35 11.54 12.46 -8.97
CA TRP A 35 10.98 13.80 -8.73
C TRP A 35 9.59 13.99 -9.34
N PHE A 36 8.83 14.91 -8.77
CA PHE A 36 7.51 15.30 -9.25
C PHE A 36 7.58 16.49 -10.22
N GLN A 37 6.69 16.50 -11.20
CA GLN A 37 6.46 17.60 -12.12
C GLN A 37 4.96 17.73 -12.39
N LYS A 38 4.25 18.58 -11.62
CA LYS A 38 2.81 18.88 -11.72
C LYS A 38 1.89 17.65 -11.81
N THR A 39 1.85 16.98 -12.95
CA THR A 39 1.00 15.82 -13.28
C THR A 39 1.80 14.54 -13.59
N THR A 40 3.12 14.55 -13.43
CA THR A 40 3.97 13.38 -13.68
C THR A 40 4.98 13.17 -12.56
N PHE A 41 5.40 11.93 -12.40
CA PHE A 41 6.55 11.54 -11.58
C PHE A 41 7.57 10.88 -12.49
N SER A 42 8.81 11.34 -12.39
CA SER A 42 9.94 10.86 -13.21
C SER A 42 10.97 10.20 -12.31
N ILE A 43 11.57 9.11 -12.81
CA ILE A 43 12.71 8.44 -12.20
C ILE A 43 13.82 8.32 -13.23
N VAL A 44 14.98 8.89 -12.97
CA VAL A 44 16.19 8.63 -13.75
C VAL A 44 16.87 7.38 -13.19
N CYS A 45 17.13 6.40 -14.05
CA CYS A 45 17.79 5.15 -13.69
C CYS A 45 18.39 4.46 -14.93
N GLU A 46 19.09 3.34 -14.73
CA GLU A 46 19.68 2.55 -15.80
C GLU A 46 18.65 1.67 -16.54
N GLY A 47 17.47 1.46 -15.96
CA GLY A 47 16.46 0.55 -16.50
C GLY A 47 15.27 1.19 -17.22
N THR A 48 14.29 0.35 -17.52
CA THR A 48 13.03 0.72 -18.19
C THR A 48 11.80 0.43 -17.33
N PRO A 49 10.64 1.07 -17.61
CA PRO A 49 9.40 0.77 -16.90
C PRO A 49 9.02 -0.71 -16.97
N SER A 50 9.17 -1.34 -18.14
CA SER A 50 8.85 -2.76 -18.34
C SER A 50 9.68 -3.67 -17.45
N GLN A 51 11.00 -3.42 -17.33
CA GLN A 51 11.87 -4.22 -16.47
C GLN A 51 11.46 -4.12 -14.99
N LEU A 52 11.10 -2.92 -14.52
CA LEU A 52 10.64 -2.73 -13.14
C LEU A 52 9.30 -3.45 -12.90
N PHE A 53 8.35 -3.30 -13.81
CA PHE A 53 7.03 -3.93 -13.70
C PHE A 53 7.10 -5.46 -13.80
N ASP A 54 7.97 -5.99 -14.67
CA ASP A 54 8.25 -7.42 -14.75
C ASP A 54 8.86 -7.95 -13.45
N ALA A 55 9.84 -7.23 -12.90
CA ALA A 55 10.42 -7.59 -11.61
C ALA A 55 9.39 -7.57 -10.47
N LEU A 56 8.49 -6.57 -10.44
CA LEU A 56 7.41 -6.50 -9.45
C LEU A 56 6.44 -7.69 -9.55
N VAL A 57 6.01 -8.04 -10.76
CA VAL A 57 5.07 -9.16 -10.98
C VAL A 57 5.73 -10.50 -10.69
N ALA A 58 6.99 -10.68 -11.10
CA ALA A 58 7.74 -11.92 -10.90
C ALA A 58 8.22 -12.14 -9.45
N CYS A 59 8.38 -11.06 -8.67
CA CYS A 59 8.92 -11.15 -7.31
C CYS A 59 8.03 -12.02 -6.40
N PRO A 60 8.59 -13.02 -5.69
CA PRO A 60 7.84 -13.77 -4.69
C PRO A 60 7.41 -12.85 -3.53
N LEU A 61 6.12 -12.86 -3.23
CA LEU A 61 5.52 -12.12 -2.12
C LEU A 61 5.06 -13.12 -1.06
N THR A 62 5.52 -12.95 0.16
CA THR A 62 5.16 -13.77 1.31
C THR A 62 5.14 -12.89 2.57
N ASN A 63 4.98 -13.48 3.75
CA ASN A 63 5.17 -12.76 5.01
C ASN A 63 6.45 -13.23 5.71
N ALA A 64 6.74 -12.68 6.88
CA ALA A 64 7.93 -13.01 7.66
C ALA A 64 7.84 -14.35 8.42
N MET A 65 6.77 -15.13 8.27
CA MET A 65 6.74 -16.48 8.83
C MET A 65 7.81 -17.34 8.19
N ASN A 66 8.45 -18.19 9.00
CA ASN A 66 9.38 -19.17 8.46
C ASN A 66 8.62 -20.33 7.79
N GLU A 67 9.35 -21.11 6.98
CA GLU A 67 8.76 -22.23 6.24
C GLU A 67 8.12 -23.28 7.16
N ALA A 68 8.72 -23.54 8.32
CA ALA A 68 8.18 -24.48 9.29
C ALA A 68 6.84 -24.01 9.87
N GLN A 69 6.68 -22.72 10.16
CA GLN A 69 5.42 -22.12 10.63
C GLN A 69 4.33 -22.20 9.55
N HIS A 70 4.66 -21.91 8.29
CA HIS A 70 3.72 -22.09 7.18
C HIS A 70 3.28 -23.54 7.01
N LEU A 71 4.23 -24.48 7.05
CA LEU A 71 3.94 -25.91 6.94
C LEU A 71 3.08 -26.38 8.11
N ARG A 72 3.41 -25.95 9.33
CA ARG A 72 2.68 -26.31 10.54
C ARG A 72 1.26 -25.79 10.52
N PHE A 73 1.04 -24.54 10.12
CA PHE A 73 -0.30 -23.99 9.99
C PHE A 73 -1.14 -24.75 8.94
N LYS A 74 -0.53 -25.12 7.79
CA LYS A 74 -1.18 -25.97 6.78
C LYS A 74 -1.55 -27.35 7.31
N GLN A 75 -0.67 -27.98 8.10
CA GLN A 75 -0.95 -29.26 8.75
C GLN A 75 -2.15 -29.16 9.70
N ILE A 76 -2.16 -28.17 10.60
CA ILE A 76 -3.22 -27.99 11.58
C ILE A 76 -4.57 -27.71 10.90
N THR A 77 -4.59 -26.84 9.89
CA THR A 77 -5.81 -26.51 9.15
C THR A 77 -6.36 -27.67 8.32
N ALA A 78 -5.51 -28.63 7.92
CA ALA A 78 -5.92 -29.85 7.24
C ALA A 78 -6.49 -30.92 8.21
N MET A 79 -6.24 -30.82 9.52
CA MET A 79 -6.75 -31.77 10.52
C MET A 79 -8.27 -31.68 10.68
N LYS A 80 -8.90 -32.82 10.97
CA LYS A 80 -10.34 -32.85 11.29
C LYS A 80 -10.60 -32.05 12.57
N VAL A 81 -11.72 -31.34 12.64
CA VAL A 81 -12.10 -30.52 13.81
C VAL A 81 -12.06 -31.32 15.13
N LYS A 82 -12.51 -32.59 15.10
CA LYS A 82 -12.47 -33.47 16.28
C LYS A 82 -11.03 -33.79 16.73
N GLU A 83 -10.11 -33.92 15.79
CA GLU A 83 -8.69 -34.21 16.04
C GLU A 83 -7.97 -32.99 16.62
N ARG A 84 -8.27 -31.80 16.10
CA ARG A 84 -7.79 -30.53 16.67
C ARG A 84 -8.23 -30.34 18.12
N LYS A 85 -9.50 -30.59 18.42
CA LYS A 85 -10.07 -30.49 19.78
C LYS A 85 -9.56 -31.53 20.76
N SER A 86 -9.11 -32.68 20.29
CA SER A 86 -8.63 -33.78 21.15
C SER A 86 -7.13 -33.74 21.38
N THR A 87 -6.39 -32.94 20.60
CA THR A 87 -4.94 -32.79 20.76
C THR A 87 -4.64 -31.54 21.59
N PRO A 88 -4.06 -31.67 22.81
CA PRO A 88 -3.77 -30.52 23.67
C PRO A 88 -2.89 -29.47 22.97
N GLY A 89 -3.26 -28.19 23.08
CA GLY A 89 -2.49 -27.05 22.57
C GLY A 89 -2.62 -26.76 21.06
N VAL A 90 -3.24 -27.64 20.27
CA VAL A 90 -3.35 -27.45 18.81
C VAL A 90 -4.30 -26.30 18.44
N GLU A 91 -5.39 -26.09 19.18
CA GLU A 91 -6.30 -24.96 18.91
C GLU A 91 -5.64 -23.60 19.23
N ASP A 92 -4.84 -23.54 20.29
CA ASP A 92 -4.08 -22.33 20.65
C ASP A 92 -2.99 -22.05 19.60
N GLU A 93 -2.26 -23.09 19.18
CA GLU A 93 -1.26 -23.00 18.12
C GLU A 93 -1.89 -22.56 16.78
N GLU A 94 -3.07 -23.08 16.41
CA GLU A 94 -3.80 -22.64 15.22
C GLU A 94 -4.14 -21.15 15.29
N LYS A 95 -4.59 -20.69 16.46
CA LYS A 95 -4.95 -19.29 16.67
C LYS A 95 -3.73 -18.38 16.59
N GLU A 96 -2.62 -18.75 17.20
CA GLU A 96 -1.37 -18.01 17.17
C GLU A 96 -0.78 -17.93 15.76
N LEU A 97 -0.61 -19.08 15.09
CA LEU A 97 -0.11 -19.13 13.72
C LEU A 97 -1.05 -18.44 12.74
N GLY A 98 -2.37 -18.56 12.95
CA GLY A 98 -3.36 -17.84 12.16
C GLY A 98 -3.27 -16.32 12.34
N SER A 99 -2.99 -15.84 13.56
CA SER A 99 -2.75 -14.41 13.80
C SER A 99 -1.46 -13.94 13.13
N LEU A 100 -0.38 -14.71 13.28
CA LEU A 100 0.90 -14.43 12.67
C LEU A 100 0.80 -14.38 11.14
N LEU A 101 0.05 -15.30 10.52
CA LEU A 101 -0.17 -15.32 9.08
C LEU A 101 -0.78 -14.02 8.55
N ARG A 102 -1.75 -13.47 9.29
CA ARG A 102 -2.50 -12.27 8.88
C ARG A 102 -1.77 -10.96 9.15
N GLU A 103 -0.87 -10.94 10.13
CA GLU A 103 -0.32 -9.70 10.69
C GLU A 103 1.20 -9.58 10.56
N ALA A 104 1.92 -10.65 10.24
CA ALA A 104 3.36 -10.60 10.07
C ALA A 104 3.76 -9.59 8.95
N PRO A 105 4.96 -9.01 9.05
CA PRO A 105 5.55 -8.20 7.97
C PRO A 105 5.48 -8.88 6.61
N ILE A 106 5.23 -8.11 5.55
CA ILE A 106 5.28 -8.62 4.18
C ILE A 106 6.71 -8.62 3.69
N VAL A 107 7.10 -9.65 2.96
CA VAL A 107 8.44 -9.79 2.38
C VAL A 107 8.31 -9.91 0.88
N LEU A 108 8.85 -8.92 0.16
CA LEU A 108 9.16 -9.03 -1.25
C LEU A 108 10.58 -9.59 -1.35
N LYS A 109 10.69 -10.82 -1.86
CA LYS A 109 11.98 -11.53 -2.02
C LYS A 109 12.77 -10.93 -3.19
N GLN A 110 13.66 -11.71 -3.81
CA GLN A 110 14.36 -11.30 -5.01
C GLN A 110 13.35 -10.84 -6.09
N SER A 111 13.55 -9.73 -6.80
CA SER A 111 14.77 -8.91 -6.92
C SER A 111 14.93 -7.77 -5.91
N PHE A 112 13.95 -7.49 -5.07
CA PHE A 112 13.97 -6.29 -4.22
C PHE A 112 14.53 -6.54 -2.82
N ASN A 113 14.28 -7.72 -2.24
CA ASN A 113 14.73 -8.09 -0.90
C ASN A 113 14.35 -7.03 0.16
N ILE A 114 13.05 -6.71 0.24
CA ILE A 114 12.50 -5.73 1.19
C ILE A 114 11.47 -6.39 2.11
N THR A 115 11.56 -6.05 3.39
CA THR A 115 10.54 -6.34 4.39
C THR A 115 9.72 -5.07 4.62
N LEU A 116 8.40 -5.21 4.53
CA LEU A 116 7.41 -4.17 4.74
C LEU A 116 6.77 -4.40 6.11
N ASP A 117 7.23 -3.65 7.10
CA ASP A 117 6.89 -3.78 8.52
C ASP A 117 6.45 -2.45 9.16
N TRP A 118 6.28 -1.40 8.35
CA TRP A 118 5.93 -0.06 8.83
C TRP A 118 4.67 0.00 9.70
N TYR A 119 3.77 -0.97 9.56
CA TYR A 119 2.53 -1.09 10.30
C TYR A 119 2.66 -1.90 11.61
N ALA A 120 3.85 -2.48 11.86
CA ALA A 120 4.16 -3.28 13.05
C ALA A 120 5.03 -2.51 14.07
N ASP A 121 5.76 -1.48 13.63
CA ASP A 121 6.66 -0.70 14.48
C ASP A 121 6.09 0.69 14.82
N ALA A 122 6.08 1.04 16.12
CA ALA A 122 5.69 2.36 16.60
C ALA A 122 6.63 3.47 16.10
N SER A 123 7.92 3.19 15.92
CA SER A 123 8.89 4.16 15.39
C SER A 123 8.61 4.51 13.92
N ALA A 124 7.90 3.65 13.19
CA ALA A 124 7.47 3.88 11.81
C ALA A 124 6.07 4.54 11.69
N GLY A 125 5.50 5.03 12.80
CA GLY A 125 4.14 5.58 12.87
C GLY A 125 3.07 4.55 13.28
N GLY A 126 3.47 3.31 13.57
CA GLY A 126 2.62 2.25 14.09
C GLY A 126 1.40 1.97 13.21
N SER A 127 0.27 1.68 13.87
CA SER A 127 -0.99 1.40 13.19
C SER A 127 -1.69 2.65 12.62
N ARG A 128 -1.03 3.81 12.54
CA ARG A 128 -1.68 5.07 12.13
C ARG A 128 -2.18 5.00 10.69
N PHE A 129 -1.33 4.58 9.76
CA PHE A 129 -1.68 4.40 8.34
C PHE A 129 -2.15 2.99 8.00
N LYS A 130 -2.20 2.07 8.98
CA LYS A 130 -2.81 0.75 8.81
C LYS A 130 -4.30 0.93 8.51
N THR A 131 -4.72 0.47 7.34
CA THR A 131 -6.09 0.59 6.82
C THR A 131 -6.90 -0.70 6.90
N TRP A 132 -6.27 -1.82 7.30
CA TRP A 132 -6.93 -3.12 7.47
C TRP A 132 -7.12 -3.48 8.95
N ALA A 133 -8.14 -4.27 9.25
CA ALA A 133 -8.50 -4.66 10.62
C ALA A 133 -9.23 -6.00 10.72
N GLY A 134 -9.38 -6.51 11.94
CA GLY A 134 -10.17 -7.69 12.23
C GLY A 134 -9.57 -8.96 11.61
N ARG A 135 -10.36 -9.68 10.79
CA ARG A 135 -9.94 -10.92 10.12
C ARG A 135 -9.23 -10.70 8.79
N GLN A 136 -9.02 -9.44 8.38
CA GLN A 136 -8.30 -9.13 7.14
C GLN A 136 -6.82 -9.51 7.26
N SER A 137 -6.29 -10.12 6.21
CA SER A 137 -4.90 -10.55 6.09
C SER A 137 -4.14 -9.56 5.20
N VAL A 138 -3.07 -8.96 5.72
CA VAL A 138 -2.20 -8.08 4.92
C VAL A 138 -1.59 -8.84 3.74
N LEU A 139 -1.27 -10.12 3.95
CA LEU A 139 -0.75 -11.01 2.91
C LEU A 139 -1.78 -11.26 1.81
N ASP A 140 -3.05 -11.49 2.17
CA ASP A 140 -4.09 -11.75 1.17
C ASP A 140 -4.37 -10.49 0.35
N ILE A 141 -4.44 -9.32 0.99
CA ILE A 141 -4.62 -8.03 0.31
C ILE A 141 -3.46 -7.76 -0.66
N SER A 142 -2.21 -7.85 -0.18
CA SER A 142 -1.03 -7.66 -1.03
C SER A 142 -0.97 -8.65 -2.19
N THR A 143 -1.30 -9.92 -1.94
CA THR A 143 -1.32 -10.97 -2.97
C THR A 143 -2.38 -10.69 -4.02
N ALA A 144 -3.58 -10.30 -3.61
CA ALA A 144 -4.68 -10.01 -4.51
C ALA A 144 -4.36 -8.80 -5.42
N MET A 145 -3.78 -7.73 -4.86
CA MET A 145 -3.31 -6.58 -5.64
C MET A 145 -2.20 -6.98 -6.62
N LYS A 146 -1.21 -7.77 -6.17
CA LYS A 146 -0.12 -8.24 -7.02
C LYS A 146 -0.59 -9.17 -8.14
N ASP A 147 -1.53 -10.08 -7.86
CA ASP A 147 -2.06 -11.01 -8.83
C ASP A 147 -2.85 -10.31 -9.94
N ALA A 148 -3.57 -9.23 -9.62
CA ALA A 148 -4.22 -8.40 -10.62
C ALA A 148 -3.24 -7.73 -11.60
N LEU A 149 -1.98 -7.54 -11.19
CA LEU A 149 -0.90 -6.98 -12.04
C LEU A 149 -0.25 -8.02 -12.97
N LYS A 150 -0.69 -9.28 -12.95
CA LYS A 150 -0.25 -10.29 -13.95
C LYS A 150 -0.73 -9.95 -15.37
N ALA A 151 -1.81 -9.18 -15.50
CA ALA A 151 -2.19 -8.59 -16.78
C ALA A 151 -1.11 -7.59 -17.25
N THR A 152 -1.03 -7.31 -18.55
CA THR A 152 -0.02 -6.38 -19.10
C THR A 152 -0.58 -5.00 -19.43
N ALA A 153 -1.91 -4.84 -19.48
CA ALA A 153 -2.58 -3.60 -19.89
C ALA A 153 -2.29 -2.38 -19.01
N TRP A 154 -1.82 -2.58 -17.78
CA TRP A 154 -1.47 -1.52 -16.83
C TRP A 154 -0.06 -0.95 -17.02
N ARG A 155 0.77 -1.57 -17.86
CA ARG A 155 2.20 -1.26 -17.99
C ARG A 155 2.45 -0.05 -18.90
N THR A 156 1.79 1.05 -18.59
CA THR A 156 1.88 2.33 -19.29
C THR A 156 2.24 3.44 -18.31
N GLU A 157 2.38 4.67 -18.80
CA GLU A 157 2.51 5.85 -17.94
C GLU A 157 1.29 6.06 -17.02
N ASP A 158 0.11 5.55 -17.39
CA ASP A 158 -1.12 5.60 -16.59
C ASP A 158 -1.26 4.43 -15.60
N CYS A 159 -0.16 3.76 -15.24
CA CYS A 159 -0.19 2.56 -14.41
C CYS A 159 -0.93 2.73 -13.08
N LEU A 160 -0.88 3.93 -12.49
CA LEU A 160 -1.54 4.25 -11.22
C LEU A 160 -3.06 4.43 -11.36
N SER A 161 -3.55 4.71 -12.57
CA SER A 161 -4.97 4.90 -12.89
C SER A 161 -5.65 3.61 -13.35
N TYR A 162 -4.88 2.55 -13.61
CA TYR A 162 -5.41 1.26 -14.07
C TYR A 162 -6.33 0.63 -13.03
N SER A 163 -7.60 0.45 -13.38
CA SER A 163 -8.66 -0.03 -12.49
C SER A 163 -9.13 -1.43 -12.89
N VAL A 164 -9.36 -2.28 -11.88
CA VAL A 164 -9.77 -3.69 -12.04
C VAL A 164 -10.88 -4.01 -11.06
N THR A 165 -11.92 -4.71 -11.52
CA THR A 165 -12.93 -5.31 -10.64
C THR A 165 -12.53 -6.74 -10.26
N LYS A 166 -13.06 -7.26 -9.13
CA LYS A 166 -12.82 -8.64 -8.66
C LYS A 166 -11.35 -8.96 -8.31
N CYS A 167 -10.55 -7.96 -7.96
CA CYS A 167 -9.16 -8.14 -7.54
C CYS A 167 -8.98 -8.32 -6.02
N GLY A 168 -10.05 -8.63 -5.28
CA GLY A 168 -10.03 -8.77 -3.82
C GLY A 168 -10.24 -7.46 -3.06
N LEU A 169 -10.01 -7.48 -1.75
CA LEU A 169 -10.11 -6.30 -0.90
C LEU A 169 -8.88 -5.40 -1.12
N PRO A 170 -9.05 -4.08 -1.38
CA PRO A 170 -7.92 -3.16 -1.47
C PRO A 170 -7.44 -2.68 -0.10
N PHE A 171 -6.29 -2.00 -0.09
CA PHE A 171 -5.82 -1.28 1.10
C PHE A 171 -6.61 0.00 1.36
N ASN A 172 -7.30 0.58 0.37
CA ASN A 172 -7.99 1.88 0.47
C ASN A 172 -7.02 3.06 0.66
N PHE A 173 -5.83 2.97 0.05
CA PHE A 173 -4.92 4.11 -0.07
C PHE A 173 -5.33 5.06 -1.19
N ASP A 174 -6.06 4.58 -2.20
CA ASP A 174 -6.62 5.42 -3.24
C ASP A 174 -7.71 6.33 -2.67
N SER A 175 -7.47 7.64 -2.64
CA SER A 175 -8.45 8.59 -2.09
C SER A 175 -9.68 8.78 -2.96
N ASP A 176 -9.60 8.47 -4.26
CA ASP A 176 -10.73 8.64 -5.19
C ASP A 176 -11.79 7.56 -4.94
N LEU A 177 -11.32 6.34 -4.63
CA LEU A 177 -12.16 5.16 -4.41
C LEU A 177 -12.40 4.90 -2.91
N GLY A 178 -11.46 5.30 -2.06
CA GLY A 178 -11.47 5.07 -0.61
C GLY A 178 -12.62 5.77 0.12
N ALA A 179 -13.27 6.76 -0.49
CA ALA A 179 -14.48 7.41 0.00
C ALA A 179 -15.79 6.85 -0.59
N GLN A 180 -15.72 5.98 -1.61
CA GLN A 180 -16.89 5.59 -2.43
C GLN A 180 -17.26 4.10 -2.34
N GLY A 181 -16.52 3.29 -1.57
CA GLY A 181 -16.54 1.83 -1.71
C GLY A 181 -17.20 0.99 -0.62
N GLY A 182 -17.72 1.56 0.47
CA GLY A 182 -18.28 0.78 1.58
C GLY A 182 -19.81 0.82 1.66
N ALA A 183 -20.39 -0.29 2.14
CA ALA A 183 -21.81 -0.36 2.54
C ALA A 183 -22.26 0.79 3.46
N ILE A 184 -21.33 1.26 4.29
CA ILE A 184 -21.56 2.40 5.19
C ILE A 184 -21.61 3.75 4.45
N ASP A 185 -20.93 3.88 3.31
CA ASP A 185 -20.91 5.12 2.51
C ASP A 185 -22.16 5.21 1.63
N VAL A 186 -22.66 4.06 1.15
CA VAL A 186 -23.88 3.99 0.32
C VAL A 186 -25.17 3.83 1.14
N GLY A 187 -25.06 3.57 2.45
CA GLY A 187 -26.20 3.43 3.37
C GLY A 187 -26.91 2.07 3.35
N PHE A 188 -26.37 1.06 2.66
CA PHE A 188 -26.91 -0.30 2.62
C PHE A 188 -25.82 -1.35 2.42
N SER A 189 -26.04 -2.57 2.94
CA SER A 189 -25.11 -3.69 2.74
C SER A 189 -25.11 -4.17 1.29
N PHE A 190 -23.94 -4.46 0.75
CA PHE A 190 -23.80 -5.12 -0.55
C PHE A 190 -24.04 -6.63 -0.48
N ASP A 191 -24.00 -7.25 0.71
CA ASP A 191 -24.14 -8.70 0.87
C ASP A 191 -25.46 -9.25 0.29
N PRO A 192 -26.64 -8.63 0.52
CA PRO A 192 -27.89 -9.11 -0.08
C PRO A 192 -27.91 -9.01 -1.60
N LEU A 193 -27.10 -8.12 -2.18
CA LEU A 193 -27.03 -7.88 -3.63
C LEU A 193 -25.98 -8.74 -4.33
N ALA A 194 -25.07 -9.37 -3.57
CA ALA A 194 -23.92 -10.10 -4.11
C ALA A 194 -24.30 -11.40 -4.84
N SER A 195 -25.50 -11.94 -4.60
CA SER A 195 -25.98 -13.22 -5.15
C SER A 195 -26.53 -13.12 -6.59
N SER A 196 -26.91 -11.92 -7.05
CA SER A 196 -27.44 -11.69 -8.39
C SER A 196 -26.47 -10.87 -9.23
N ALA A 197 -26.16 -11.35 -10.43
CA ALA A 197 -25.30 -10.63 -11.38
C ALA A 197 -25.91 -9.28 -11.83
N LEU A 198 -27.23 -9.12 -11.75
CA LEU A 198 -27.93 -7.88 -12.12
C LEU A 198 -27.86 -6.80 -11.03
N THR A 199 -27.64 -7.20 -9.77
CA THR A 199 -27.64 -6.28 -8.62
C THR A 199 -26.28 -6.17 -7.93
N ARG A 200 -25.33 -7.04 -8.28
CA ARG A 200 -24.00 -7.06 -7.65
C ARG A 200 -23.27 -5.75 -7.92
N ILE A 201 -22.95 -5.05 -6.84
CA ILE A 201 -22.06 -3.89 -6.86
C ILE A 201 -20.63 -4.41 -6.77
N GLU A 202 -19.90 -4.30 -7.87
CA GLU A 202 -18.49 -4.71 -7.94
C GLU A 202 -17.61 -3.51 -7.57
N SER A 203 -16.99 -3.54 -6.40
CA SER A 203 -15.98 -2.56 -6.05
C SER A 203 -14.75 -2.76 -6.97
N SER A 204 -14.34 -1.70 -7.63
CA SER A 204 -13.08 -1.64 -8.37
C SER A 204 -11.95 -1.20 -7.44
N ALA A 205 -10.73 -1.62 -7.73
CA ALA A 205 -9.53 -1.05 -7.12
C ALA A 205 -8.49 -0.73 -8.19
N ARG A 206 -7.49 0.09 -7.83
CA ARG A 206 -6.31 0.38 -8.66
C ARG A 206 -5.09 -0.38 -8.12
N PRO A 207 -4.81 -1.61 -8.59
CA PRO A 207 -3.92 -2.52 -7.86
C PRO A 207 -2.46 -2.03 -7.79
N ALA A 208 -1.99 -1.35 -8.86
CA ALA A 208 -0.64 -0.78 -8.88
C ALA A 208 -0.52 0.34 -7.84
N LEU A 209 -1.49 1.27 -7.81
CA LEU A 209 -1.54 2.34 -6.81
C LEU A 209 -1.53 1.76 -5.40
N GLU A 210 -2.44 0.83 -5.09
CA GLU A 210 -2.58 0.25 -3.74
C GLU A 210 -1.29 -0.46 -3.28
N LEU A 211 -0.72 -1.33 -4.13
CA LEU A 211 0.48 -2.09 -3.78
C LEU A 211 1.74 -1.20 -3.71
N LEU A 212 1.90 -0.27 -4.64
CA LEU A 212 3.06 0.64 -4.64
C LEU A 212 2.96 1.64 -3.50
N ALA A 213 1.76 2.12 -3.14
CA ALA A 213 1.57 2.98 -1.98
C ALA A 213 1.94 2.24 -0.68
N PHE A 214 1.53 0.98 -0.56
CA PHE A 214 1.93 0.11 0.56
C PHE A 214 3.46 -0.02 0.69
N ILE A 215 4.16 -0.15 -0.45
CA ILE A 215 5.63 -0.21 -0.51
C ILE A 215 6.26 1.14 -0.19
N GLY A 216 5.75 2.23 -0.75
CA GLY A 216 6.26 3.59 -0.52
C GLY A 216 6.16 4.00 0.94
N LEU A 217 5.06 3.61 1.60
CA LEU A 217 4.87 3.72 3.04
C LEU A 217 5.83 2.85 3.86
N GLN A 218 6.81 2.13 3.29
CA GLN A 218 7.92 1.57 4.07
C GLN A 218 8.97 2.62 4.38
N ARG A 219 9.24 3.56 3.48
CA ARG A 219 10.30 4.58 3.66
C ARG A 219 9.79 6.01 3.79
N PHE A 220 8.73 6.33 3.08
CA PHE A 220 8.18 7.66 3.04
C PHE A 220 7.04 7.75 4.05
N ARG A 221 7.15 8.66 5.02
CA ARG A 221 6.06 8.97 5.97
C ARG A 221 5.68 10.42 5.82
N PRO A 222 4.38 10.74 5.77
CA PRO A 222 3.98 12.13 5.89
C PRO A 222 4.22 12.61 7.33
N THR A 223 4.40 13.91 7.50
CA THR A 223 4.49 14.54 8.82
C THR A 223 3.09 14.74 9.38
N GLU A 224 2.85 14.25 10.59
CA GLU A 224 1.60 14.49 11.31
C GLU A 224 1.61 15.88 11.94
N ILE A 225 0.54 16.66 11.72
CA ILE A 225 0.27 17.83 12.54
C ILE A 225 -0.18 17.33 13.91
N LYS A 226 0.62 17.61 14.94
CA LYS A 226 0.51 16.98 16.25
C LYS A 226 -0.91 17.09 16.84
N GLY A 227 -1.51 15.94 17.14
CA GLY A 227 -2.84 15.86 17.75
C GLY A 227 -4.00 16.00 16.77
N GLU A 228 -3.71 16.20 15.48
CA GLU A 228 -4.72 16.36 14.44
C GLU A 228 -4.76 15.14 13.51
N ASN A 229 -5.91 14.90 12.88
CA ASN A 229 -6.02 13.94 11.78
C ASN A 229 -5.62 14.62 10.46
N ARG A 230 -4.41 15.19 10.42
CA ARG A 230 -3.88 15.96 9.29
C ARG A 230 -2.42 15.59 9.07
N PHE A 231 -2.09 15.27 7.83
CA PHE A 231 -0.79 14.74 7.45
C PHE A 231 -0.27 15.50 6.24
N LEU A 232 0.99 15.91 6.32
CA LEU A 232 1.65 16.72 5.32
C LEU A 232 2.64 15.89 4.53
N TYR A 233 2.66 16.08 3.22
CA TYR A 233 3.72 15.58 2.35
C TYR A 233 4.13 16.62 1.33
N THR A 234 5.35 16.49 0.84
CA THR A 234 5.95 17.39 -0.14
C THR A 234 6.20 16.66 -1.45
N ALA A 235 5.61 17.15 -2.54
CA ALA A 235 5.94 16.74 -3.90
C ALA A 235 7.21 17.47 -4.34
N TRP A 236 8.37 16.89 -4.03
CA TRP A 236 9.66 17.51 -4.34
C TRP A 236 9.87 17.60 -5.87
N ASN A 237 10.47 18.70 -6.31
CA ASN A 237 10.44 19.13 -7.72
C ASN A 237 11.78 19.01 -8.46
N ARG A 238 12.75 18.28 -7.89
CA ARG A 238 14.09 18.09 -8.45
C ARG A 238 14.55 16.65 -8.22
N PRO A 239 15.41 16.07 -9.08
CA PRO A 239 15.88 14.70 -8.89
C PRO A 239 16.52 14.54 -7.52
N LEU A 240 16.03 13.57 -6.74
CA LEU A 240 16.59 13.22 -5.44
C LEU A 240 16.75 11.70 -5.35
N PRO A 241 17.91 11.19 -4.89
CA PRO A 241 18.04 9.79 -4.52
C PRO A 241 17.18 9.50 -3.29
N ILE A 242 16.84 8.22 -3.08
CA ILE A 242 15.87 7.84 -2.05
C ILE A 242 16.23 8.34 -0.64
N GLN A 243 17.52 8.37 -0.30
CA GLN A 243 18.02 8.83 1.01
C GLN A 243 17.69 10.30 1.29
N VAL A 244 17.59 11.12 0.25
CA VAL A 244 17.29 12.56 0.34
C VAL A 244 15.80 12.82 0.07
N ALA A 245 15.17 12.02 -0.79
CA ALA A 245 13.75 12.10 -1.06
C ALA A 245 12.89 11.81 0.19
N MET A 246 13.32 10.89 1.06
CA MET A 246 12.61 10.57 2.31
C MET A 246 12.38 11.79 3.23
N PRO A 247 13.43 12.51 3.69
CA PRO A 247 13.24 13.70 4.51
C PRO A 247 12.60 14.87 3.73
N ALA A 248 12.76 14.93 2.40
CA ALA A 248 12.06 15.92 1.59
C ALA A 248 10.54 15.69 1.60
N ALA A 249 10.12 14.44 1.42
CA ALA A 249 8.72 14.05 1.37
C ALA A 249 7.95 14.37 2.66
N CYS A 250 8.57 14.27 3.83
CA CYS A 250 7.95 14.65 5.10
C CYS A 250 8.15 16.15 5.44
N GLY A 251 8.90 16.89 4.64
CA GLY A 251 9.19 18.31 4.88
C GLY A 251 10.33 18.57 5.88
N ALA A 252 11.00 17.53 6.39
CA ALA A 252 12.20 17.70 7.23
C ALA A 252 13.39 18.30 6.44
N LEU A 253 13.41 18.13 5.12
CA LEU A 253 14.30 18.82 4.21
C LEU A 253 13.48 19.79 3.34
N PRO A 254 13.57 21.11 3.58
CA PRO A 254 12.87 22.09 2.76
C PRO A 254 13.40 22.09 1.32
N ILE A 255 12.50 21.93 0.35
CA ILE A 255 12.81 22.01 -1.08
C ILE A 255 12.16 23.25 -1.66
N ALA A 256 12.97 24.23 -2.05
CA ALA A 256 12.47 25.48 -2.62
C ALA A 256 11.62 25.23 -3.88
N GLY A 257 10.42 25.80 -3.89
CA GLY A 257 9.45 25.69 -4.99
C GLY A 257 8.74 24.33 -5.10
N ALA A 258 8.90 23.43 -4.12
CA ALA A 258 8.14 22.19 -4.07
C ALA A 258 6.74 22.43 -3.50
N ASP A 259 5.74 21.75 -4.07
CA ASP A 259 4.37 21.82 -3.59
C ASP A 259 4.21 20.96 -2.33
N ARG A 260 3.53 21.50 -1.31
CA ARG A 260 3.14 20.78 -0.10
C ARG A 260 1.64 20.50 -0.15
N TYR A 261 1.25 19.33 0.33
CA TYR A 261 -0.13 18.90 0.40
C TYR A 261 -0.46 18.41 1.80
N GLU A 262 -1.72 18.60 2.18
CA GLU A 262 -2.29 18.07 3.41
C GLU A 262 -3.41 17.10 3.08
N PHE A 263 -3.40 15.92 3.69
CA PHE A 263 -4.52 14.98 3.63
C PHE A 263 -4.94 14.51 5.03
N ARG A 264 -6.08 13.82 5.07
CA ARG A 264 -6.66 13.27 6.30
C ARG A 264 -6.98 11.78 6.12
N LEU A 265 -7.12 11.07 7.23
CA LEU A 265 -7.64 9.69 7.20
C LEU A 265 -9.15 9.69 7.46
N LEU A 266 -9.91 8.99 6.63
CA LEU A 266 -11.31 8.69 6.90
C LEU A 266 -11.37 7.48 7.85
N TYR A 267 -12.01 7.64 9.00
CA TYR A 267 -12.23 6.55 9.96
C TYR A 267 -13.61 5.94 9.71
N ARG A 268 -13.65 4.73 9.14
CA ARG A 268 -14.90 3.96 8.96
C ARG A 268 -15.28 3.25 10.26
N THR A 269 -14.26 2.79 10.98
CA THR A 269 -14.36 2.31 12.36
C THR A 269 -13.15 2.81 13.14
N LYS A 270 -13.02 2.44 14.42
CA LYS A 270 -11.81 2.72 15.21
C LYS A 270 -10.52 2.21 14.52
N TYR A 271 -10.61 1.15 13.72
CA TYR A 271 -9.45 0.46 13.14
C TYR A 271 -9.41 0.48 11.61
N LEU A 272 -10.57 0.53 10.94
CA LEU A 272 -10.67 0.54 9.48
C LEU A 272 -10.63 1.98 8.96
N LYS A 273 -9.70 2.26 8.05
CA LYS A 273 -9.41 3.61 7.55
C LYS A 273 -9.28 3.63 6.04
N SER A 274 -9.41 4.80 5.45
CA SER A 274 -9.02 5.09 4.07
C SER A 274 -8.40 6.48 3.98
N PHE A 275 -7.70 6.76 2.89
CA PHE A 275 -7.14 8.10 2.65
C PHE A 275 -8.22 9.01 2.06
N LEU A 276 -8.23 10.28 2.48
CA LEU A 276 -9.03 11.33 1.84
C LEU A 276 -8.16 12.12 0.85
N PRO A 277 -8.77 12.76 -0.16
CA PRO A 277 -8.04 13.62 -1.08
C PRO A 277 -7.28 14.71 -0.33
N ALA A 278 -6.09 15.01 -0.82
CA ALA A 278 -5.25 16.06 -0.28
C ALA A 278 -5.60 17.42 -0.89
N ILE A 279 -5.30 18.47 -0.15
CA ILE A 279 -5.40 19.86 -0.59
C ILE A 279 -4.02 20.52 -0.53
N PRO A 280 -3.73 21.53 -1.38
CA PRO A 280 -2.51 22.31 -1.25
C PRO A 280 -2.38 22.90 0.16
N PHE A 281 -1.21 22.76 0.77
CA PHE A 281 -0.92 23.29 2.08
C PHE A 281 -0.23 24.66 1.96
N THR A 282 -0.87 25.71 2.45
CA THR A 282 -0.39 27.10 2.35
C THR A 282 0.27 27.64 3.62
N GLY A 283 0.61 26.76 4.57
CA GLY A 283 1.12 27.13 5.90
C GLY A 283 0.00 27.24 6.94
N GLY A 284 0.26 26.76 8.15
CA GLY A 284 -0.59 26.99 9.33
C GLY A 284 -0.07 28.20 10.10
N SER A 285 -0.94 28.87 10.86
CA SER A 285 -0.58 30.02 11.71
C SER A 285 0.39 29.69 12.85
N ASP A 286 0.69 28.40 13.07
CA ASP A 286 1.45 27.88 14.21
C ASP A 286 2.72 27.08 13.79
N GLU A 287 3.23 27.27 12.56
CA GLU A 287 4.62 26.89 12.19
C GLU A 287 5.59 28.07 12.39
#